data_AF-A0A945DU35-F1
#
_entry.id   AF-A0A945DU35-F1
#
_cell.length_a   1.000
_cell.length_b   1.000
_cell.length_c   1.000
_cell.angle_alpha   90.00
_cell.angle_beta   90.00
_cell.angle_gamma   90.00
#
_symmetry.space_group_name_H-M   'P 1'
#
loop_
_entity.id
_entity.type
_entity.pdbx_description
1 polymer ?
#
loop_
_entity_poly.entity_id
_entity_poly.type
_entity_poly.pdbx_seq_one_letter_code
_entity_poly.pdbx_strand_id
1 'polypeptide(L)'
;AAWLKSFVGMSAETGEGLMGRYRLLGKLMEHLAAKRSTIEETQEAASALNRYADIEPTLREKLKEELKASIEAEYRRQRGQFLTGLQWWLRDVWLAALRQGRELLHFQDWADTSETVGQRLSPGQALENLQSIEATQRLLETTNVQEALALEVGLLKLKL
;
A
#
# COMPACT_ATOMS: atom_id res chain seq x y z
N ALA A 1 5.15 9.70 0.76
CA ALA A 1 4.62 10.55 1.87
C ALA A 1 3.25 11.14 1.55
N ALA A 2 3.08 11.90 0.46
CA ALA A 2 1.84 12.63 0.17
C ALA A 2 0.57 11.76 0.08
N TRP A 3 0.65 10.59 -0.57
CA TRP A 3 -0.52 9.72 -0.66
C TRP A 3 -0.90 9.07 0.68
N LEU A 4 0.08 8.58 1.45
CA LEU A 4 -0.19 8.02 2.79
C LEU A 4 -0.84 9.06 3.70
N LYS A 5 -0.39 10.32 3.66
CA LYS A 5 -1.06 11.44 4.34
C LYS A 5 -2.52 11.59 3.90
N SER A 6 -2.82 11.49 2.61
CA SER A 6 -4.19 11.54 2.10
C SER A 6 -5.05 10.38 2.62
N PHE A 7 -4.51 9.16 2.63
CA PHE A 7 -5.20 7.97 3.15
C PHE A 7 -5.48 8.11 4.65
N VAL A 8 -4.49 8.55 5.41
CA VAL A 8 -4.59 8.82 6.86
C VAL A 8 -5.66 9.87 7.13
N GLY A 9 -5.65 11.01 6.42
CA GLY A 9 -6.69 12.03 6.56
C GLY A 9 -8.09 11.49 6.28
N MET A 10 -8.26 10.76 5.18
CA MET A 10 -9.55 10.14 4.84
C MET A 10 -10.03 9.17 5.90
N SER A 11 -9.13 8.38 6.49
CA SER A 11 -9.50 7.39 7.52
C SER A 11 -10.12 8.02 8.77
N ALA A 12 -9.71 9.23 9.15
CA ALA A 12 -10.34 9.96 10.25
C ALA A 12 -11.70 10.55 9.87
N GLU A 13 -11.93 10.90 8.60
CA GLU A 13 -13.21 11.42 8.12
C GLU A 13 -14.25 10.32 7.87
N THR A 14 -13.83 9.15 7.40
CA THR A 14 -14.70 7.99 7.31
C THR A 14 -15.05 7.51 8.71
N GLY A 15 -16.33 7.60 9.08
CA GLY A 15 -16.85 6.92 10.27
C GLY A 15 -16.85 5.41 10.10
N GLU A 16 -17.04 4.68 11.22
CA GLU A 16 -17.09 3.22 11.25
C GLU A 16 -18.18 2.69 10.31
N GLY A 17 -17.79 2.21 9.12
CA GLY A 17 -18.76 1.80 8.12
C GLY A 17 -18.16 1.10 6.92
N LEU A 18 -18.91 0.17 6.34
CA LEU A 18 -18.49 -0.61 5.18
C LEU A 18 -18.19 0.29 3.96
N MET A 19 -19.04 1.29 3.71
CA MET A 19 -18.86 2.23 2.59
C MET A 19 -17.60 3.09 2.74
N GLY A 20 -17.21 3.43 3.98
CA GLY A 20 -15.96 4.14 4.24
C GLY A 20 -14.75 3.29 3.85
N ARG A 21 -14.75 2.01 4.22
CA ARG A 21 -13.69 1.06 3.86
C ARG A 21 -13.57 0.84 2.36
N TYR A 22 -14.68 0.72 1.64
CA TYR A 22 -14.66 0.62 0.17
C TYR A 22 -14.09 1.89 -0.49
N ARG A 23 -14.36 3.07 0.08
CA ARG A 23 -13.76 4.32 -0.42
C ARG A 23 -12.24 4.34 -0.24
N LEU A 24 -11.75 3.92 0.93
CA LEU A 24 -10.32 3.80 1.21
C LEU A 24 -9.66 2.77 0.27
N LEU A 25 -10.30 1.61 0.06
CA LEU A 25 -9.85 0.58 -0.88
C LEU A 25 -9.79 1.12 -2.32
N GLY A 26 -10.83 1.80 -2.78
CA GLY A 26 -10.87 2.37 -4.13
C GLY A 26 -9.73 3.36 -4.37
N LYS A 27 -9.45 4.23 -3.38
CA LYS A 27 -8.32 5.16 -3.46
C LYS A 27 -6.97 4.46 -3.48
N LEU A 28 -6.82 3.36 -2.73
CA LEU A 28 -5.61 2.56 -2.78
C LEU A 28 -5.41 1.95 -4.17
N MET A 29 -6.45 1.32 -4.71
CA MET A 29 -6.39 0.68 -6.03
C MET A 29 -6.05 1.70 -7.12
N GLU A 30 -6.66 2.89 -7.07
CA GLU A 30 -6.33 4.01 -7.96
C GLU A 30 -4.85 4.41 -7.86
N HIS A 31 -4.32 4.49 -6.64
CA HIS A 31 -2.91 4.83 -6.42
C HIS A 31 -1.94 3.78 -6.97
N LEU A 32 -2.22 2.50 -6.69
CA LEU A 32 -1.39 1.40 -7.16
C LEU A 32 -1.40 1.29 -8.68
N ALA A 33 -2.56 1.49 -9.31
CA ALA A 33 -2.68 1.55 -10.77
C ALA A 33 -1.86 2.70 -11.36
N ALA A 34 -1.97 3.91 -10.79
CA ALA A 34 -1.18 5.06 -11.23
C ALA A 34 0.33 4.83 -11.05
N LYS A 35 0.73 4.19 -9.94
CA LYS A 35 2.13 3.82 -9.69
C LYS A 35 2.67 2.84 -10.71
N ARG A 36 1.89 1.81 -11.04
CA ARG A 36 2.25 0.85 -12.06
C ARG A 36 2.44 1.51 -13.43
N SER A 37 1.50 2.36 -13.84
CA SER A 37 1.60 3.12 -15.09
C SER A 37 2.85 4.01 -15.14
N THR A 38 3.17 4.72 -14.05
CA THR A 38 4.41 5.53 -13.99
C THR A 38 5.68 4.67 -14.11
N ILE A 39 5.70 3.48 -13.51
CA ILE A 39 6.82 2.54 -13.61
C ILE A 39 6.96 2.02 -15.03
N GLU A 40 5.85 1.62 -15.65
CA GLU A 40 5.79 1.17 -17.06
C GLU A 40 6.38 2.25 -17.98
N GLU A 41 5.88 3.49 -17.91
CA GLU A 41 6.38 4.61 -18.71
C GLU A 41 7.89 4.86 -18.50
N THR A 42 8.33 4.89 -17.24
CA THR A 42 9.73 5.19 -16.90
C THR A 42 10.68 4.11 -17.42
N GLN A 43 10.30 2.83 -17.24
CA GLN A 43 11.15 1.71 -17.65
C GLN A 43 11.12 1.48 -19.16
N GLU A 44 9.98 1.68 -19.82
CA GLU A 44 9.87 1.65 -21.27
C GLU A 44 10.73 2.74 -21.91
N ALA A 45 10.64 3.98 -21.43
CA ALA A 45 11.46 5.08 -21.91
C ALA A 45 12.97 4.80 -21.74
N ALA A 46 13.35 4.15 -20.64
CA ALA A 46 14.73 3.77 -20.37
C ALA A 46 15.20 2.51 -21.12
N SER A 47 14.29 1.73 -21.71
CA SER A 47 14.57 0.40 -22.25
C SER A 47 15.55 0.40 -23.43
N ALA A 48 16.41 -0.62 -23.49
CA ALA A 48 17.30 -0.86 -24.62
C ALA A 48 16.54 -1.14 -25.93
N LEU A 49 15.29 -1.63 -25.83
CA LEU A 49 14.40 -1.85 -26.97
C LEU A 49 14.15 -0.58 -27.79
N ASN A 50 14.17 0.59 -27.14
CA ASN A 50 13.95 1.88 -27.78
C ASN A 50 15.25 2.56 -28.23
N ARG A 51 16.41 1.99 -27.89
CA ARG A 51 17.73 2.58 -28.17
C ARG A 51 18.39 2.03 -29.44
N TYR A 52 18.06 0.80 -29.83
CA TYR A 52 18.69 0.12 -30.97
C TYR A 52 17.62 -0.33 -31.98
N ALA A 53 17.76 0.09 -33.23
CA ALA A 53 16.81 -0.25 -34.30
C ALA A 53 16.96 -1.74 -34.73
N ASP A 54 18.19 -2.22 -34.84
CA ASP A 54 18.53 -3.53 -35.39
C ASP A 54 18.90 -4.52 -34.29
N ILE A 55 17.91 -4.83 -33.43
CA ILE A 55 18.04 -5.90 -32.43
C ILE A 55 17.63 -7.22 -33.08
N GLU A 56 18.49 -8.23 -32.97
CA GLU A 56 18.18 -9.60 -33.40
C GLU A 56 16.84 -10.08 -32.78
N PRO A 57 15.97 -10.78 -33.53
CA PRO A 57 14.65 -11.19 -33.01
C PRO A 57 14.69 -11.94 -31.67
N THR A 58 15.65 -12.84 -31.47
CA THR A 58 15.77 -13.62 -30.23
C THR A 58 16.11 -12.72 -29.03
N LEU A 59 17.07 -11.82 -29.21
CA LEU A 59 17.48 -10.84 -28.21
C LEU A 59 16.36 -9.84 -27.90
N ARG A 60 15.58 -9.45 -28.92
CA ARG A 60 14.43 -8.56 -28.74
C ARG A 60 13.37 -9.19 -27.83
N GLU A 61 13.03 -10.46 -28.04
CA GLU A 61 12.06 -11.15 -27.16
C GLU A 61 12.59 -11.28 -25.73
N LYS A 62 13.86 -11.64 -25.56
CA LYS A 62 14.48 -11.69 -24.23
C LYS A 62 14.43 -10.34 -23.50
N LEU A 63 14.75 -9.24 -24.19
CA LEU A 63 14.68 -7.90 -23.60
C LEU A 63 13.25 -7.47 -23.23
N LYS A 64 12.22 -7.93 -23.97
CA LYS A 64 10.82 -7.71 -23.59
C LYS A 64 10.46 -8.45 -22.30
N GLU A 65 10.91 -9.69 -22.16
CA GLU A 65 10.70 -10.47 -20.93
C GLU A 65 11.41 -9.83 -19.74
N GLU A 66 12.66 -9.41 -19.91
CA GLU A 66 13.45 -8.71 -18.88
C GLU A 66 12.78 -7.39 -18.47
N LEU A 67 12.32 -6.58 -19.44
CA LEU A 67 11.58 -5.35 -19.17
C LEU A 67 10.31 -5.63 -18.36
N LYS A 68 9.50 -6.61 -18.79
CA LYS A 68 8.28 -7.00 -18.07
C LYS A 68 8.60 -7.45 -16.64
N ALA A 69 9.63 -8.27 -16.46
CA ALA A 69 10.06 -8.74 -15.14
C ALA A 69 10.52 -7.59 -14.24
N SER A 70 11.26 -6.63 -14.81
CA SER A 70 11.75 -5.43 -14.12
C SER A 70 10.61 -4.50 -13.69
N ILE A 71 9.60 -4.30 -14.55
CA ILE A 71 8.39 -3.52 -14.21
C ILE A 71 7.66 -4.18 -13.04
N GLU A 72 7.41 -5.49 -13.13
CA GLU A 72 6.70 -6.25 -12.10
C GLU A 72 7.46 -6.27 -10.77
N ALA A 73 8.78 -6.43 -10.80
CA ALA A 73 9.62 -6.41 -9.60
C ALA A 73 9.58 -5.04 -8.90
N GLU A 74 9.71 -3.96 -9.67
CA GLU A 74 9.66 -2.60 -9.15
C GLU A 74 8.28 -2.24 -8.60
N TYR A 75 7.21 -2.67 -9.27
CA TYR A 75 5.85 -2.50 -8.78
C TYR A 75 5.64 -3.23 -7.44
N ARG A 76 6.04 -4.51 -7.34
CA ARG A 76 5.95 -5.27 -6.07
C ARG A 76 6.74 -4.59 -4.95
N ARG A 77 7.93 -4.05 -5.25
CA ARG A 77 8.77 -3.33 -4.29
C ARG A 77 8.07 -2.07 -3.77
N GLN A 78 7.55 -1.22 -4.66
CA GLN A 78 6.87 0.01 -4.26
C GLN A 78 5.56 -0.26 -3.51
N ARG A 79 4.80 -1.28 -3.91
CA ARG A 79 3.62 -1.73 -3.16
C ARG A 79 3.97 -2.19 -1.74
N GLY A 80 5.02 -3.00 -1.60
CA GLY A 80 5.49 -3.45 -0.28
C GLY A 80 5.84 -2.27 0.63
N GLN A 81 6.61 -1.31 0.11
CA GLN A 81 6.95 -0.07 0.85
C GLN A 81 5.71 0.71 1.28
N PHE A 82 4.70 0.77 0.40
CA PHE A 82 3.45 1.42 0.72
C PHE A 82 2.72 0.71 1.88
N LEU A 83 2.53 -0.61 1.80
CA LEU A 83 1.85 -1.39 2.83
C LEU A 83 2.61 -1.38 4.16
N THR A 84 3.95 -1.35 4.11
CA THR A 84 4.79 -1.16 5.29
C THR A 84 4.53 0.21 5.94
N GLY A 85 4.42 1.29 5.15
CA GLY A 85 4.06 2.61 5.65
C GLY A 85 2.68 2.63 6.31
N LEU A 86 1.70 1.95 5.72
CA LEU A 86 0.38 1.76 6.32
C LEU A 86 0.46 0.98 7.64
N GLN A 87 1.25 -0.09 7.72
CA GLN A 87 1.47 -0.85 8.95
C GLN A 87 2.10 0.00 10.05
N TRP A 88 3.08 0.86 9.73
CA TRP A 88 3.67 1.81 10.69
C TRP A 88 2.63 2.79 11.22
N TRP A 89 1.72 3.28 10.38
CA TRP A 89 0.67 4.17 10.85
C TRP A 89 -0.37 3.43 11.70
N LEU A 90 -0.73 2.19 11.35
CA LEU A 90 -1.60 1.36 12.19
C LEU A 90 -0.98 1.06 13.56
N ARG A 91 0.36 0.99 13.66
CA ARG A 91 1.08 0.92 14.95
C ARG A 91 0.85 2.19 15.76
N ASP A 92 0.92 3.36 15.14
CA ASP A 92 0.65 4.63 15.83
C ASP A 92 -0.80 4.72 16.32
N VAL A 93 -1.77 4.25 15.52
CA VAL A 93 -3.17 4.11 15.93
C VAL A 93 -3.32 3.17 17.13
N TRP A 94 -2.60 2.04 17.15
CA TRP A 94 -2.61 1.11 18.27
C TRP A 94 -2.01 1.71 19.55
N LEU A 95 -0.90 2.43 19.44
CA LEU A 95 -0.32 3.16 20.58
C LEU A 95 -1.27 4.23 21.12
N ALA A 96 -1.97 4.94 20.23
CA ALA A 96 -2.98 5.92 20.61
C ALA A 96 -4.19 5.27 21.31
N ALA A 97 -4.65 4.10 20.83
CA ALA A 97 -5.71 3.33 21.48
C ALA A 97 -5.31 2.86 22.89
N LEU A 98 -4.01 2.55 23.10
CA LEU A 98 -3.40 2.25 24.40
C LEU A 98 -3.19 3.49 25.29
N ARG A 99 -3.53 4.70 24.82
CA ARG A 99 -3.32 5.98 25.52
C ARG A 99 -1.86 6.25 25.85
N GLN A 100 -0.95 5.78 25.01
CA GLN A 100 0.46 6.08 25.12
C GLN A 100 0.75 7.51 24.65
N GLY A 101 1.87 8.07 25.10
CA GLY A 101 2.25 9.44 24.77
C GLY A 101 2.57 9.63 23.28
N ARG A 102 2.28 10.83 22.77
CA ARG A 102 2.48 11.23 21.36
C ARG A 102 3.93 11.05 20.91
N GLU A 103 4.88 11.19 21.81
CA GLU A 103 6.32 11.03 21.57
C GLU A 103 6.73 9.63 21.08
N LEU A 104 5.87 8.62 21.27
CA LEU A 104 6.14 7.25 20.81
C LEU A 104 5.66 6.96 19.38
N LEU A 105 4.87 7.88 18.81
CA LEU A 105 4.33 7.74 17.46
C LEU A 105 5.45 7.92 16.42
N HIS A 106 5.42 7.11 15.37
CA HIS A 106 6.37 7.23 14.26
C HIS A 106 6.07 8.47 13.40
N PHE A 107 4.80 8.71 13.10
CA PHE A 107 4.33 9.83 12.30
C PHE A 107 3.80 10.97 13.18
N GLN A 108 4.72 11.78 13.70
CA GLN A 108 4.42 12.94 14.55
C GLN A 108 3.46 13.93 13.87
N ASP A 109 3.65 14.19 12.57
CA ASP A 109 2.80 15.09 11.78
C ASP A 109 1.34 14.62 11.67
N TRP A 110 1.07 13.35 11.98
CA TRP A 110 -0.27 12.73 11.91
C TRP A 110 -0.80 12.32 13.27
N ALA A 111 -0.17 12.76 14.37
CA ALA A 111 -0.52 12.37 15.73
C ALA A 111 -2.01 12.60 16.03
N ASP A 112 -2.56 13.77 15.68
CA ASP A 112 -3.98 14.08 15.91
C ASP A 112 -4.92 13.12 15.15
N THR A 113 -4.54 12.73 13.93
CA THR A 113 -5.31 11.77 13.13
C THR A 113 -5.23 10.36 13.71
N SER A 114 -4.03 9.92 14.10
CA SER A 114 -3.80 8.63 14.75
C SER A 114 -4.58 8.52 16.07
N GLU A 115 -4.64 9.60 16.86
CA GLU A 115 -5.44 9.67 18.08
C GLU A 115 -6.93 9.66 17.81
N THR A 116 -7.39 10.42 16.81
CA THR A 116 -8.80 10.46 16.42
C THR A 116 -9.32 9.07 16.04
N VAL A 117 -8.53 8.30 15.28
CA VAL A 117 -8.88 6.92 14.92
C VAL A 117 -8.71 5.99 16.13
N GLY A 118 -7.59 6.09 16.86
CA GLY A 118 -7.31 5.25 18.03
C GLY A 118 -8.34 5.39 19.15
N GLN A 119 -8.97 6.57 19.29
CA GLN A 119 -10.05 6.81 20.25
C GLN A 119 -11.33 6.03 19.97
N ARG A 120 -11.59 5.66 18.72
CA ARG A 120 -12.78 4.90 18.30
C ARG A 120 -12.61 3.40 18.55
N LEU A 121 -11.36 2.93 18.64
CA LEU A 121 -11.03 1.52 18.69
C LEU A 121 -10.64 1.09 20.09
N SER A 122 -11.01 -0.14 20.45
CA SER A 122 -10.33 -0.81 21.56
C SER A 122 -8.90 -1.17 21.17
N PRO A 123 -7.97 -1.30 22.14
CA PRO A 123 -6.61 -1.75 21.85
C PRO A 123 -6.54 -3.09 21.11
N GLY A 124 -7.49 -3.99 21.40
CA GLY A 124 -7.62 -5.28 20.69
C GLY A 124 -8.00 -5.11 19.23
N GLN A 125 -8.96 -4.23 18.91
CA GLN A 125 -9.36 -3.94 17.53
C GLN A 125 -8.22 -3.29 16.74
N ALA A 126 -7.46 -2.38 17.35
CA ALA A 126 -6.31 -1.76 16.70
C ALA A 126 -5.16 -2.76 16.45
N LEU A 127 -4.96 -3.73 17.36
CA LEU A 127 -4.01 -4.83 17.15
C LEU A 127 -4.46 -5.77 16.02
N GLU A 128 -5.75 -6.06 15.91
CA GLU A 128 -6.30 -6.87 14.81
C GLU A 128 -6.08 -6.20 13.44
N ASN A 129 -6.11 -4.86 13.37
CA ASN A 129 -5.76 -4.13 12.16
C ASN A 129 -4.32 -4.38 11.72
N LEU A 130 -3.37 -4.35 12.66
CA LEU A 130 -1.96 -4.65 12.41
C LEU A 130 -1.77 -6.09 11.92
N GLN A 131 -2.41 -7.05 12.58
CA GLN A 131 -2.32 -8.47 12.18
C GLN A 131 -2.94 -8.70 10.79
N SER A 132 -4.04 -8.02 10.48
CA SER A 132 -4.71 -8.11 9.18
C SER A 132 -3.81 -7.59 8.06
N ILE A 133 -3.17 -6.42 8.23
CA ILE A 133 -2.28 -5.88 7.20
C ILE A 133 -1.01 -6.71 7.02
N GLU A 134 -0.47 -7.27 8.11
CA GLU A 134 0.70 -8.16 8.05
C GLU A 134 0.36 -9.46 7.29
N ALA A 135 -0.79 -10.07 7.58
CA ALA A 135 -1.26 -11.25 6.87
C ALA A 135 -1.47 -10.98 5.38
N THR A 136 -2.04 -9.82 5.02
CA THR A 136 -2.20 -9.39 3.62
C THR A 136 -0.87 -9.22 2.91
N GLN A 137 0.12 -8.56 3.53
CA GLN A 137 1.47 -8.42 2.96
C GLN A 137 2.11 -9.79 2.71
N ARG A 138 2.07 -10.68 3.70
CA ARG A 138 2.60 -12.05 3.58
C ARG A 138 1.93 -12.80 2.44
N LEU A 139 0.61 -12.71 2.30
CA LEU A 139 -0.13 -13.38 1.22
C LEU A 139 0.32 -12.86 -0.16
N LEU A 140 0.47 -11.54 -0.30
CA LEU A 140 0.91 -10.87 -1.54
C LEU A 140 2.37 -11.18 -1.92
N GLU A 141 3.22 -11.52 -0.95
CA GLU A 141 4.63 -11.83 -1.16
C GLU A 141 4.90 -13.32 -1.41
N THR A 142 4.14 -14.19 -0.75
CA THR A 142 4.44 -15.65 -0.72
C THR A 142 3.56 -16.48 -1.65
N THR A 143 2.47 -15.92 -2.17
CA THR A 143 1.49 -16.66 -2.98
C THR A 143 1.18 -15.93 -4.29
N ASN A 144 0.69 -16.67 -5.28
CA ASN A 144 0.21 -16.11 -6.55
C ASN A 144 -1.25 -15.65 -6.47
N VAL A 145 -1.66 -15.09 -5.33
CA VAL A 145 -3.03 -14.57 -5.15
C VAL A 145 -3.27 -13.38 -6.07
N GLN A 146 -4.52 -13.23 -6.54
CA GLN A 146 -4.92 -12.01 -7.22
C GLN A 146 -4.82 -10.82 -6.27
N GLU A 147 -3.98 -9.85 -6.62
CA GLU A 147 -3.68 -8.69 -5.79
C GLU A 147 -4.94 -7.93 -5.34
N ALA A 148 -5.83 -7.60 -6.29
CA ALA A 148 -7.05 -6.86 -5.99
C ALA A 148 -7.90 -7.58 -4.92
N LEU A 149 -8.03 -8.90 -5.03
CA LEU A 149 -8.77 -9.70 -4.06
C LEU A 149 -8.09 -9.72 -2.70
N ALA A 150 -6.77 -9.88 -2.66
CA ALA A 150 -6.01 -9.89 -1.40
C ALA A 150 -6.09 -8.54 -0.67
N LEU A 151 -6.01 -7.43 -1.41
CA LEU A 151 -6.16 -6.08 -0.86
C LEU A 151 -7.60 -5.80 -0.43
N GLU A 152 -8.60 -6.21 -1.21
CA GLU A 152 -10.00 -6.07 -0.83
C GLU A 152 -10.30 -6.82 0.47
N VAL A 153 -10.03 -8.12 0.52
CA VAL A 153 -10.28 -8.95 1.71
C VAL A 153 -9.46 -8.46 2.91
N GLY A 154 -8.22 -8.04 2.70
CA GLY A 154 -7.34 -7.53 3.74
C GLY A 154 -7.83 -6.22 4.35
N LEU A 155 -8.17 -5.25 3.50
CA LEU A 155 -8.51 -3.89 3.94
C LEU A 155 -9.94 -3.80 4.47
N LEU A 156 -10.87 -4.61 3.97
CA LEU A 156 -12.23 -4.66 4.51
C LEU A 156 -12.26 -5.17 5.96
N LYS A 157 -11.28 -5.98 6.38
CA LYS A 157 -11.13 -6.43 7.76
C LYS A 157 -10.68 -5.33 8.71
N LEU A 158 -10.08 -4.25 8.20
CA LEU A 158 -9.64 -3.16 9.04
C LEU A 158 -10.83 -2.47 9.70
N LYS A 159 -10.69 -2.20 10.99
CA LYS A 159 -11.60 -1.45 11.83
C LYS A 159 -11.05 -0.03 11.90
N LEU A 160 -11.32 0.77 10.88
CA LEU A 160 -10.92 2.18 10.76
C LEU A 160 -12.18 3.06 10.68
#